data_AF-A0A235BQ40-F1
#
_entry.id   AF-A0A235BQ40-F1
#
_cell.length_a   1.000
_cell.length_b   1.000
_cell.length_c   1.000
_cell.angle_alpha   90.00
_cell.angle_beta   90.00
_cell.angle_gamma   90.00
#
_symmetry.space_group_name_H-M   'P 1'
#
loop_
_entity.id
_entity.type
_entity.pdbx_description
1 polymer ?
#
loop_
_entity_poly.entity_id
_entity_poly.type
_entity_poly.pdbx_seq_one_letter_code
_entity_poly.pdbx_strand_id
1 'polypeptide(L)'
;MVEQSLAGQSNDLKKDSVDSLLNSTAQHLGSDFHLINLKHLDFLNEFIEIDGIPMMIIHIYSEYPDYGWVDASEEGISCVDDVSRAAVLYLRHYEMSGDSVSLEKARRGLNFVMYMEQEDGEFYNFIRSDYSINTEGRTSKKSFNFWAVRGLRALCYGYKVFSKIDTSYAKE
;
A
#
# COMPACT_ATOMS: atom_id res chain seq x y z
N MET A 1 34.90 -64.51 12.93
CA MET A 1 34.14 -63.90 14.03
C MET A 1 34.35 -62.40 13.94
N VAL A 2 33.29 -61.69 13.53
CA VAL A 2 33.05 -60.23 13.53
C VAL A 2 33.90 -59.34 12.60
N GLU A 3 33.35 -59.03 11.42
CA GLU A 3 33.53 -57.73 10.75
C GLU A 3 32.62 -56.70 11.46
N GLN A 4 33.17 -55.55 11.86
CA GLN A 4 32.38 -54.41 12.33
C GLN A 4 32.27 -53.34 11.24
N SER A 5 31.02 -53.00 10.95
CA SER A 5 30.55 -51.96 10.04
C SER A 5 30.89 -50.55 10.53
N LEU A 6 31.44 -49.72 9.65
CA LEU A 6 31.59 -48.27 9.80
C LEU A 6 30.77 -47.58 8.71
N ALA A 7 29.50 -47.26 9.01
CA ALA A 7 28.73 -46.30 8.24
C ALA A 7 27.64 -45.68 9.13
N GLY A 8 27.70 -44.36 9.36
CA GLY A 8 26.55 -43.64 9.89
C GLY A 8 26.79 -42.42 10.80
N GLN A 9 27.76 -41.53 10.53
CA GLN A 9 27.90 -40.30 11.35
C GLN A 9 28.16 -38.97 10.62
N SER A 10 28.10 -38.89 9.29
CA SER A 10 28.54 -37.67 8.58
C SER A 10 27.45 -36.76 7.99
N ASN A 11 26.16 -37.08 8.11
CA ASN A 11 25.09 -36.33 7.42
C ASN A 11 24.20 -35.46 8.30
N ASP A 12 24.14 -35.68 9.62
CA ASP A 12 23.22 -34.93 10.49
C ASP A 12 23.77 -33.54 10.89
N LEU A 13 25.07 -33.43 11.15
CA LEU A 13 25.73 -32.17 11.58
C LEU A 13 25.62 -31.03 10.56
N LYS A 14 25.50 -31.33 9.26
CA LYS A 14 25.34 -30.30 8.22
C LYS A 14 23.90 -29.81 8.10
N LYS A 15 22.91 -30.66 8.38
CA LYS A 15 21.49 -30.31 8.27
C LYS A 15 21.09 -29.35 9.39
N ASP A 16 21.53 -29.62 10.62
CA ASP A 16 21.27 -28.78 11.79
C ASP A 16 21.86 -27.36 11.64
N SER A 17 23.03 -27.24 11.00
CA SER A 17 23.66 -25.93 10.73
C SER A 17 22.89 -25.12 9.69
N VAL A 18 22.31 -25.76 8.67
CA VAL A 18 21.54 -25.09 7.62
C VAL A 18 20.17 -24.68 8.17
N ASP A 19 19.51 -25.54 8.93
CA ASP A 19 18.22 -25.26 9.56
C ASP A 19 18.34 -24.13 10.61
N SER A 20 19.46 -24.09 11.35
CA SER A 20 19.85 -22.99 12.25
C SER A 20 20.02 -21.66 11.50
N LEU A 21 20.74 -21.66 10.37
CA LEU A 21 20.96 -20.46 9.55
C LEU A 21 19.64 -19.96 8.95
N LEU A 22 18.79 -20.86 8.45
CA LEU A 22 17.47 -20.53 7.92
C LEU A 22 16.55 -19.92 9.00
N ASN A 23 16.53 -20.49 10.20
CA ASN A 23 15.75 -19.95 11.32
C ASN A 23 16.27 -18.59 11.82
N SER A 24 17.60 -18.40 11.89
CA SER A 24 18.17 -17.10 12.29
C SER A 24 17.90 -15.99 11.26
N THR A 25 17.91 -16.34 9.98
CA THR A 25 17.60 -15.40 8.88
C THR A 25 16.11 -15.05 8.88
N ALA A 26 15.23 -16.03 9.12
CA ALA A 26 13.79 -15.80 9.25
C ALA A 26 13.43 -14.98 10.50
N GLN A 27 14.12 -15.18 11.63
CA GLN A 27 13.96 -14.35 12.82
C GLN A 27 14.47 -12.92 12.61
N HIS A 28 15.57 -12.73 11.89
CA HIS A 28 16.10 -11.40 11.62
C HIS A 28 15.19 -10.61 10.66
N LEU A 29 14.70 -11.27 9.60
CA LEU A 29 13.65 -10.73 8.72
C LEU A 29 12.38 -10.39 9.52
N GLY A 30 11.97 -11.26 10.45
CA GLY A 30 10.84 -11.03 11.35
C GLY A 30 11.03 -9.84 12.32
N SER A 31 12.26 -9.55 12.74
CA SER A 31 12.58 -8.44 13.66
C SER A 31 12.66 -7.07 12.98
N ASP A 32 13.02 -7.03 11.69
CA ASP A 32 13.23 -5.77 10.96
C ASP A 32 11.92 -5.09 10.54
N PHE A 33 10.79 -5.80 10.52
CA PHE A 33 9.47 -5.22 10.19
C PHE A 33 8.98 -4.20 11.23
N HIS A 34 9.48 -4.26 12.47
CA HIS A 34 9.20 -3.26 13.50
C HIS A 34 9.88 -1.90 13.26
N LEU A 35 10.66 -1.73 12.18
CA LEU A 35 11.36 -0.49 11.86
C LEU A 35 10.54 0.50 11.03
N ILE A 36 9.38 0.10 10.46
CA ILE A 36 8.54 1.02 9.68
C ILE A 36 7.52 1.71 10.61
N ASN A 37 7.68 3.01 10.81
CA ASN A 37 6.74 3.82 11.58
C ASN A 37 5.72 4.49 10.64
N LEU A 38 4.48 3.96 10.63
CA LEU A 38 3.38 4.49 9.82
C LEU A 38 2.58 5.60 10.51
N LYS A 39 2.87 5.94 11.77
CA LYS A 39 1.98 6.78 12.60
C LYS A 39 1.61 8.12 11.97
N HIS A 40 2.57 8.80 11.33
CA HIS A 40 2.27 10.09 10.71
C HIS A 40 1.48 9.93 9.40
N LEU A 41 1.79 8.92 8.60
CA LEU A 41 0.98 8.63 7.41
C LEU A 41 -0.44 8.24 7.80
N ASP A 42 -0.59 7.39 8.83
CA ASP A 42 -1.87 7.00 9.38
C ASP A 42 -2.68 8.19 9.92
N PHE A 43 -1.99 9.19 10.47
CA PHE A 43 -2.61 10.43 10.91
C PHE A 43 -3.12 11.30 9.74
N LEU A 44 -2.48 11.22 8.56
CA LEU A 44 -2.94 11.91 7.34
C LEU A 44 -4.06 11.16 6.62
N ASN A 45 -4.37 9.92 7.02
CA ASN A 45 -5.47 9.18 6.43
C ASN A 45 -6.81 9.70 6.95
N GLU A 46 -7.77 9.84 6.05
CA GLU A 46 -9.18 9.92 6.41
C GLU A 46 -9.95 8.80 5.70
N PHE A 47 -10.81 8.09 6.43
CA PHE A 47 -11.72 7.11 5.86
C PHE A 47 -13.04 7.78 5.53
N ILE A 48 -13.41 7.73 4.26
CA ILE A 48 -14.62 8.34 3.72
C ILE A 48 -15.47 7.28 3.02
N GLU A 49 -16.68 7.68 2.62
CA GLU A 49 -17.57 6.87 1.81
C GLU A 49 -18.16 7.74 0.70
N ILE A 50 -18.04 7.30 -0.55
CA ILE A 50 -18.64 7.96 -1.71
C ILE A 50 -19.51 6.92 -2.41
N ASP A 51 -20.80 7.22 -2.60
CA ASP A 51 -21.78 6.32 -3.22
C ASP A 51 -21.82 4.91 -2.61
N GLY A 52 -21.62 4.81 -1.29
CA GLY A 52 -21.59 3.53 -0.56
C GLY A 52 -20.29 2.75 -0.70
N ILE A 53 -19.29 3.29 -1.40
CA ILE A 53 -17.98 2.68 -1.58
C ILE A 53 -17.01 3.24 -0.53
N PRO A 54 -16.48 2.41 0.38
CA PRO A 54 -15.52 2.85 1.37
C PRO A 54 -14.18 3.20 0.70
N MET A 55 -13.65 4.37 1.05
CA MET A 55 -12.39 4.90 0.50
C MET A 55 -11.47 5.39 1.60
N MET A 56 -10.23 5.64 1.22
CA MET A 56 -9.22 6.29 2.06
C MET A 56 -8.60 7.40 1.24
N ILE A 57 -8.57 8.59 1.81
CA ILE A 57 -7.86 9.75 1.27
C ILE A 57 -6.64 10.07 2.12
N ILE A 58 -5.72 10.85 1.57
CA ILE A 58 -4.54 11.36 2.27
C ILE A 58 -4.60 12.87 2.24
N HIS A 59 -4.62 13.50 3.42
CA HIS A 59 -4.53 14.96 3.51
C HIS A 59 -3.19 15.45 2.97
N ILE A 60 -3.24 16.42 2.05
CA ILE A 60 -2.06 16.93 1.34
C ILE A 60 -1.09 17.63 2.31
N TYR A 61 -1.60 18.46 3.22
CA TYR A 61 -0.78 19.25 4.12
C TYR A 61 -1.14 19.04 5.59
N SER A 62 -0.09 19.15 6.41
CA SER A 62 -0.15 19.13 7.86
C SER A 62 0.96 20.03 8.40
N GLU A 63 0.60 21.08 9.12
CA GLU A 63 1.52 22.15 9.49
C GLU A 63 1.92 22.12 10.97
N TYR A 64 3.22 22.31 11.24
CA TYR A 64 3.75 22.52 12.58
C TYR A 64 3.12 23.77 13.23
N PRO A 65 2.89 23.82 14.56
CA PRO A 65 3.29 22.84 15.59
C PRO A 65 2.35 21.68 15.83
N ASP A 66 1.06 21.88 15.56
CA ASP A 66 0.03 20.94 15.99
C ASP A 66 -0.19 19.83 14.97
N TYR A 67 0.39 19.97 13.77
CA TYR A 67 0.26 19.04 12.65
C TYR A 67 -1.20 18.79 12.27
N GLY A 68 -2.11 19.73 12.50
CA GLY A 68 -3.49 19.65 12.02
C GLY A 68 -3.54 19.61 10.48
N TRP A 69 -4.58 19.01 9.92
CA TRP A 69 -4.79 18.98 8.47
C TRP A 69 -5.05 20.39 7.93
N VAL A 70 -4.46 20.69 6.77
CA VAL A 70 -4.63 21.96 6.09
C VAL A 70 -4.97 21.70 4.63
N ASP A 71 -6.00 22.39 4.15
CA ASP A 71 -6.43 22.31 2.76
C ASP A 71 -5.41 23.00 1.85
N ALA A 72 -5.14 22.39 0.70
CA ALA A 72 -4.33 22.96 -0.36
C ALA A 72 -5.14 23.98 -1.19
N SER A 73 -5.68 25.03 -0.56
CA SER A 73 -6.43 26.13 -1.18
C SER A 73 -7.25 25.74 -2.43
N GLU A 74 -6.80 26.10 -3.64
CA GLU A 74 -7.53 25.86 -4.90
C GLU A 74 -7.46 24.40 -5.40
N GLU A 75 -6.56 23.58 -4.85
CA GLU A 75 -6.36 22.19 -5.23
C GLU A 75 -7.35 21.29 -4.48
N GLY A 76 -7.46 21.45 -3.16
CA GLY A 76 -8.41 20.71 -2.32
C GLY A 76 -7.74 19.98 -1.16
N ILE A 77 -8.27 18.82 -0.76
CA ILE A 77 -7.85 18.15 0.48
C ILE A 77 -6.98 16.91 0.27
N SER A 78 -7.13 16.23 -0.87
CA SER A 78 -6.44 14.98 -1.20
C SER A 78 -6.24 14.86 -2.70
N CYS A 79 -5.26 14.05 -3.12
CA CYS A 79 -4.95 13.84 -4.52
C CYS A 79 -4.59 12.40 -4.90
N VAL A 80 -4.65 12.10 -6.20
CA VAL A 80 -4.29 10.79 -6.76
C VAL A 80 -2.82 10.45 -6.48
N ASP A 81 -1.90 11.42 -6.58
CA ASP A 81 -0.47 11.15 -6.31
C ASP A 81 -0.25 10.60 -4.89
N ASP A 82 -0.74 11.32 -3.87
CA ASP A 82 -0.52 10.98 -2.48
C ASP A 82 -1.20 9.67 -2.10
N VAL A 83 -2.46 9.49 -2.48
CA VAL A 83 -3.21 8.27 -2.20
C VAL A 83 -2.60 7.06 -2.91
N SER A 84 -2.16 7.21 -4.16
CA SER A 84 -1.50 6.13 -4.92
C SER A 84 -0.20 5.69 -4.26
N ARG A 85 0.60 6.64 -3.77
CA ARG A 85 1.87 6.34 -3.09
C ARG A 85 1.63 5.69 -1.74
N ALA A 86 0.63 6.14 -0.99
CA ALA A 86 0.23 5.52 0.27
C ALA A 86 -0.30 4.09 0.05
N ALA A 87 -1.18 3.88 -0.93
CA ALA A 87 -1.71 2.55 -1.26
C ALA A 87 -0.60 1.56 -1.60
N VAL A 88 0.39 1.95 -2.43
CA VAL A 88 1.54 1.09 -2.72
C VAL A 88 2.38 0.80 -1.47
N LEU A 89 2.57 1.79 -0.59
CA LEU A 89 3.27 1.59 0.67
C LEU A 89 2.54 0.56 1.54
N TYR A 90 1.24 0.69 1.73
CA TYR A 90 0.44 -0.24 2.51
C TYR A 90 0.40 -1.65 1.90
N LEU A 91 0.32 -1.78 0.57
CA LEU A 91 0.42 -3.08 -0.12
C LEU A 91 1.77 -3.75 0.15
N ARG A 92 2.86 -2.99 0.09
CA ARG A 92 4.20 -3.50 0.41
C ARG A 92 4.34 -3.87 1.88
N HIS A 93 3.81 -3.04 2.76
CA HIS A 93 3.79 -3.32 4.19
C HIS A 93 3.02 -4.61 4.48
N TYR A 94 1.87 -4.83 3.83
CA TYR A 94 1.13 -6.09 3.90
C TYR A 94 1.92 -7.28 3.35
N GLU A 95 2.51 -7.20 2.16
CA GLU A 95 3.32 -8.31 1.60
C GLU A 95 4.50 -8.68 2.51
N MET A 96 5.03 -7.71 3.25
CA MET A 96 6.14 -7.87 4.17
C MET A 96 5.72 -8.45 5.54
N SER A 97 4.62 -7.95 6.11
CA SER A 97 4.24 -8.23 7.50
C SER A 97 3.01 -9.14 7.66
N GLY A 98 2.21 -9.30 6.61
CA GLY A 98 0.87 -9.90 6.69
C GLY A 98 -0.18 -9.00 7.35
N ASP A 99 0.12 -7.73 7.63
CA ASP A 99 -0.77 -6.82 8.36
C ASP A 99 -2.06 -6.51 7.59
N SER A 100 -3.18 -7.05 8.07
CA SER A 100 -4.49 -6.92 7.41
C SER A 100 -5.03 -5.49 7.45
N VAL A 101 -4.62 -4.67 8.41
CA VAL A 101 -5.02 -3.25 8.48
C VAL A 101 -4.43 -2.46 7.32
N SER A 102 -3.16 -2.73 6.99
CA SER A 102 -2.51 -2.16 5.82
C SER A 102 -3.17 -2.63 4.53
N LEU A 103 -3.54 -3.90 4.43
CA LEU A 103 -4.27 -4.40 3.27
C LEU A 103 -5.60 -3.66 3.07
N GLU A 104 -6.36 -3.43 4.15
CA GLU A 104 -7.63 -2.71 4.10
C GLU A 104 -7.45 -1.24 3.70
N LYS A 105 -6.45 -0.55 4.28
CA LYS A 105 -6.08 0.82 3.88
C LYS A 105 -5.70 0.89 2.40
N ALA A 106 -4.91 -0.07 1.93
CA ALA A 106 -4.57 -0.18 0.52
C ALA A 106 -5.80 -0.35 -0.38
N ARG A 107 -6.71 -1.27 -0.05
CA ARG A 107 -7.97 -1.48 -0.79
C ARG A 107 -8.76 -0.18 -0.91
N ARG A 108 -8.98 0.50 0.21
CA ARG A 108 -9.69 1.78 0.27
C ARG A 108 -9.00 2.90 -0.51
N GLY A 109 -7.67 2.94 -0.50
CA GLY A 109 -6.91 3.87 -1.33
C GLY A 109 -7.03 3.57 -2.82
N LEU A 110 -7.05 2.29 -3.20
CA LEU A 110 -7.28 1.90 -4.60
C LEU A 110 -8.70 2.24 -5.06
N ASN A 111 -9.71 2.09 -4.21
CA ASN A 111 -11.08 2.56 -4.49
C ASN A 111 -11.11 4.05 -4.82
N PHE A 112 -10.38 4.87 -4.05
CA PHE A 112 -10.24 6.28 -4.36
C PHE A 112 -9.53 6.51 -5.71
N VAL A 113 -8.45 5.78 -6.01
CA VAL A 113 -7.76 5.92 -7.30
C VAL A 113 -8.68 5.55 -8.46
N MET A 114 -9.49 4.50 -8.35
CA MET A 114 -10.50 4.13 -9.36
C MET A 114 -11.60 5.19 -9.48
N TYR A 115 -12.06 5.77 -8.37
CA TYR A 115 -13.03 6.86 -8.38
C TYR A 115 -12.54 8.11 -9.15
N MET A 116 -11.24 8.39 -9.09
CA MET A 116 -10.63 9.53 -9.78
C MET A 116 -10.36 9.27 -11.27
N GLU A 117 -10.32 8.00 -11.69
CA GLU A 117 -10.31 7.62 -13.10
C GLU A 117 -11.66 7.97 -13.75
N GLN A 118 -11.63 8.29 -15.03
CA GLN A 118 -12.80 8.52 -15.86
C GLN A 118 -12.93 7.40 -16.89
N GLU A 119 -14.11 7.24 -17.50
CA GLU A 119 -14.41 6.13 -18.42
C GLU A 119 -13.45 5.98 -19.62
N ASP A 120 -12.65 6.99 -19.93
CA ASP A 120 -11.66 6.99 -21.01
C ASP A 120 -10.21 6.74 -20.55
N GLY A 121 -10.01 6.34 -19.29
CA GLY A 121 -8.68 6.05 -18.74
C GLY A 121 -7.89 7.29 -18.30
N GLU A 122 -8.46 8.50 -18.45
CA GLU A 122 -7.87 9.71 -17.90
C GLU A 122 -8.27 9.94 -16.45
N PHE A 123 -7.51 10.77 -15.74
CA PHE A 123 -7.74 11.02 -14.32
C PHE A 123 -7.93 12.51 -14.05
N TYR A 124 -8.78 12.83 -13.09
CA TYR A 124 -8.64 14.06 -12.31
C TYR A 124 -7.66 13.83 -11.16
N ASN A 125 -7.04 14.88 -10.62
CA ASN A 125 -6.02 14.70 -9.60
C ASN A 125 -6.52 14.97 -8.18
N PHE A 126 -7.36 15.99 -7.97
CA PHE A 126 -7.71 16.43 -6.62
C PHE A 126 -9.20 16.33 -6.31
N ILE A 127 -9.53 16.18 -5.02
CA ILE A 127 -10.89 16.34 -4.49
C ILE A 127 -11.00 17.54 -3.54
N ARG A 128 -12.20 18.12 -3.47
CA ARG A 128 -12.56 19.19 -2.54
C ARG A 128 -12.97 18.63 -1.17
N SER A 129 -13.19 19.51 -0.20
CA SER A 129 -13.59 19.15 1.18
C SER A 129 -14.98 18.51 1.29
N ASP A 130 -15.81 18.63 0.26
CA ASP A 130 -17.09 17.93 0.12
C ASP A 130 -16.96 16.60 -0.64
N TYR A 131 -15.71 16.14 -0.84
CA TYR A 131 -15.33 14.94 -1.58
C TYR A 131 -15.64 14.94 -3.08
N SER A 132 -16.16 16.04 -3.62
CA SER A 132 -16.34 16.19 -5.05
C SER A 132 -14.99 16.28 -5.77
N ILE A 133 -14.90 15.73 -6.98
CA ILE A 133 -13.73 15.88 -7.84
C ILE A 133 -13.54 17.36 -8.20
N ASN A 134 -12.34 17.88 -7.97
CA ASN A 134 -11.96 19.21 -8.44
C ASN A 134 -11.68 19.15 -9.94
N THR A 135 -12.61 19.69 -10.74
CA THR A 135 -12.50 19.72 -12.21
C THR A 135 -12.02 21.06 -12.75
N GLU A 136 -11.85 22.06 -11.88
CA GLU A 136 -11.56 23.46 -12.25
C GLU A 136 -10.12 23.87 -11.91
N GLY A 137 -9.48 23.15 -10.99
CA GLY A 137 -8.12 23.42 -10.53
C GLY A 137 -7.09 23.33 -11.66
N ARG A 138 -6.10 24.24 -11.64
CA ARG A 138 -5.05 24.31 -12.67
C ARG A 138 -4.27 23.01 -12.83
N THR A 139 -4.07 22.29 -11.72
CA THR A 139 -3.34 21.02 -11.59
C THR A 139 -4.27 19.81 -11.51
N SER A 140 -5.60 20.01 -11.58
CA SER A 140 -6.63 18.96 -11.61
C SER A 140 -7.37 18.95 -12.96
N LYS A 141 -6.61 18.80 -14.04
CA LYS A 141 -7.18 18.68 -15.38
C LYS A 141 -7.25 17.21 -15.78
N LYS A 142 -8.42 16.81 -16.28
CA LYS A 142 -8.62 15.50 -16.90
C LYS A 142 -7.52 15.25 -17.94
N SER A 143 -6.63 14.32 -17.63
CA SER A 143 -5.49 13.98 -18.48
C SER A 143 -4.82 12.70 -18.03
N PHE A 144 -4.17 12.00 -18.96
CA PHE A 144 -3.21 10.94 -18.62
C PHE A 144 -1.80 11.50 -18.36
N ASN A 145 -1.67 12.31 -17.31
CA ASN A 145 -0.41 12.95 -16.93
C ASN A 145 0.41 12.06 -15.96
N PHE A 146 1.48 12.62 -15.40
CA PHE A 146 2.37 11.89 -14.50
C PHE A 146 1.70 11.47 -13.18
N TRP A 147 0.62 12.12 -12.73
CA TRP A 147 -0.20 11.68 -11.62
C TRP A 147 -1.04 10.45 -11.99
N ALA A 148 -1.66 10.47 -13.18
CA ALA A 148 -2.39 9.31 -13.70
C ALA A 148 -1.48 8.07 -13.81
N VAL A 149 -0.23 8.23 -14.25
CA VAL A 149 0.75 7.11 -14.30
C VAL A 149 1.03 6.54 -12.91
N ARG A 150 1.00 7.35 -11.85
CA ARG A 150 1.17 6.87 -10.47
C ARG A 150 -0.08 6.15 -9.97
N GLY A 151 -1.26 6.65 -10.32
CA GLY A 151 -2.53 5.95 -10.14
C GLY A 151 -2.52 4.57 -10.79
N LEU A 152 -2.23 4.50 -12.09
CA LEU A 152 -2.11 3.24 -12.81
C LEU A 152 -1.09 2.29 -12.17
N ARG A 153 0.07 2.81 -11.74
CA ARG A 153 1.06 1.98 -11.03
C ARG A 153 0.49 1.40 -9.73
N ALA A 154 -0.29 2.17 -8.98
CA ALA A 154 -0.94 1.68 -7.77
C ALA A 154 -1.96 0.58 -8.10
N LEU A 155 -2.80 0.78 -9.11
CA LEU A 155 -3.77 -0.21 -9.59
C LEU A 155 -3.09 -1.51 -10.04
N CYS A 156 -2.03 -1.44 -10.85
CA CYS A 156 -1.24 -2.62 -11.24
C CYS A 156 -0.64 -3.36 -10.03
N TYR A 157 -0.18 -2.62 -9.02
CA TYR A 157 0.34 -3.22 -7.79
C TYR A 157 -0.78 -3.87 -6.97
N GLY A 158 -1.94 -3.22 -6.89
CA GLY A 158 -3.17 -3.75 -6.31
C GLY A 158 -3.54 -5.08 -6.95
N TYR A 159 -3.64 -5.12 -8.28
CA TYR A 159 -3.90 -6.34 -9.04
C TYR A 159 -2.91 -7.47 -8.69
N LYS A 160 -1.60 -7.17 -8.65
CA LYS A 160 -0.55 -8.16 -8.29
C LYS A 160 -0.79 -8.81 -6.93
N VAL A 161 -1.29 -8.04 -5.96
CA VAL A 161 -1.57 -8.52 -4.59
C VAL A 161 -2.93 -9.18 -4.51
N PHE A 162 -4.00 -8.49 -4.90
CA PHE A 162 -5.38 -8.95 -4.77
C PHE A 162 -5.70 -10.15 -5.67
N SER A 163 -5.05 -10.32 -6.83
CA SER A 163 -5.23 -11.53 -7.66
C SER A 163 -4.91 -12.85 -6.94
N LYS A 164 -4.19 -12.80 -5.81
CA LYS A 164 -3.84 -13.97 -5.01
C LYS A 164 -4.75 -14.21 -3.80
N ILE A 165 -5.44 -13.17 -3.33
CA ILE A 165 -6.14 -13.17 -2.03
C ILE A 165 -7.61 -12.77 -2.13
N ASP A 166 -7.99 -12.08 -3.20
CA ASP A 166 -9.35 -11.64 -3.50
C ASP A 166 -9.49 -11.42 -5.02
N THR A 167 -9.73 -12.52 -5.73
CA THR A 167 -9.87 -12.49 -7.19
C THR A 167 -11.13 -11.77 -7.67
N SER A 168 -12.10 -11.50 -6.78
CA SER A 168 -13.30 -10.74 -7.15
C SER A 168 -12.94 -9.28 -7.29
N TYR A 169 -12.31 -8.72 -6.26
CA TYR A 169 -11.86 -7.34 -6.27
C TYR A 169 -10.78 -7.08 -7.31
N ALA A 170 -9.88 -8.03 -7.56
CA ALA A 170 -8.84 -7.87 -8.59
C ALA A 170 -9.37 -7.75 -10.03
N LYS A 171 -10.66 -7.96 -10.28
CA LYS A 171 -11.29 -7.82 -11.61
C LYS A 171 -12.02 -6.49 -11.79
N GLU A 172 -12.24 -5.75 -10.71
CA GLU A 172 -12.68 -4.35 -10.77
C GLU A 172 -11.57 -3.52 -11.42
#